data_AF-A0A2N7WU53-F1
#
_entry.id   AF-A0A2N7WU53-F1
#
_cell.length_a   1.000
_cell.length_b   1.000
_cell.length_c   1.000
_cell.angle_alpha   90.00
_cell.angle_beta   90.00
_cell.angle_gamma   90.00
#
_symmetry.space_group_name_H-M   'P 1'
#
loop_
_entity.id
_entity.type
_entity.pdbx_description
1 polymer ?
#
loop_
_entity_poly.entity_id
_entity_poly.type
_entity_poly.pdbx_seq_one_letter_code
_entity_poly.pdbx_strand_id
1 'polypeptide(L)'
;MSGRPPKAPRATSSTRVGGLVVAAHGRHYLVAPEDGGPMLQCFPRGKRSEVAVGDRVIYEPTSADQGVIVEIGERRNLLYRSDQYKSKLFAANLDQLLIVLATEPHFSEDLLGRALVAAEANELKPLIVLNKIDVTDSLEGARKRLEPYRELGYTVVEVSIKAQPEAARPALTEHLRGHSTLLLGQSGMGKSTLVNLLIPDAEVATREISTALNSGRHTTTFTRLYPLPSGRHSGIHSDICSDTYSDTRSADGASGALIDSPGFQEFGLHHLTEGRLERAFPEFRPLLPNCRFYNCHHLHEPGCAILEAVADGRIRRERHALYAQLVHEASQIVR
;
A
#
# COMPACT_ATOMS: atom_id res chain seq x y z
N MET A 1 55.84 13.80 32.02
CA MET A 1 55.03 14.66 31.14
C MET A 1 54.58 13.85 29.94
N SER A 2 53.31 13.43 29.90
CA SER A 2 52.69 12.84 28.71
C SER A 2 51.24 13.31 28.71
N GLY A 3 51.03 14.52 28.17
CA GLY A 3 49.72 15.12 28.00
C GLY A 3 49.01 14.46 26.83
N ARG A 4 47.93 13.75 27.13
CA ARG A 4 46.99 13.22 26.14
C ARG A 4 46.45 14.38 25.30
N PRO A 5 46.44 14.30 23.96
CA PRO A 5 45.95 15.42 23.14
C PRO A 5 44.45 15.63 23.41
N PRO A 6 43.96 16.88 23.37
CA PRO A 6 42.56 17.17 23.57
C PRO A 6 41.74 16.55 22.43
N LYS A 7 40.65 15.86 22.81
CA LYS A 7 39.65 15.34 21.88
C LYS A 7 39.11 16.51 21.06
N ALA A 8 39.16 16.41 19.74
CA ALA A 8 38.58 17.39 18.82
C ALA A 8 37.13 17.71 19.21
N PRO A 9 36.69 18.97 19.08
CA PRO A 9 35.33 19.35 19.45
C PRO A 9 34.34 18.55 18.60
N ARG A 10 33.41 17.86 19.25
CA ARG A 10 32.22 17.31 18.59
C ARG A 10 31.48 18.48 17.97
N ALA A 11 31.38 18.51 16.65
CA ALA A 11 30.57 19.49 15.94
C ALA A 11 29.12 19.36 16.42
N THR A 12 28.72 20.28 17.29
CA THR A 12 27.37 20.47 17.81
C THR A 12 26.65 21.47 16.92
N SER A 13 26.02 20.96 15.86
CA SER A 13 24.73 21.42 15.32
C SER A 13 24.32 20.43 14.24
N SER A 14 23.74 19.30 14.62
CA SER A 14 23.14 18.41 13.62
C SER A 14 21.88 19.10 13.10
N THR A 15 21.97 19.66 11.89
CA THR A 15 20.81 20.20 11.18
C THR A 15 19.78 19.08 11.07
N ARG A 16 18.59 19.30 11.62
CA ARG A 16 17.48 18.35 11.52
C ARG A 16 16.69 18.68 10.27
N VAL A 17 16.55 17.68 9.40
CA VAL A 17 15.91 17.83 8.09
C VAL A 17 14.72 16.88 8.02
N GLY A 18 13.62 17.35 7.45
CA GLY A 18 12.45 16.54 7.17
C GLY A 18 12.63 15.71 5.90
N GLY A 19 12.07 14.51 5.88
CA GLY A 19 12.07 13.66 4.70
C GLY A 19 10.98 12.60 4.71
N LEU A 20 10.78 11.97 3.56
CA LEU A 20 9.86 10.87 3.35
C LEU A 20 10.64 9.57 3.13
N VAL A 21 10.30 8.51 3.85
CA VAL A 21 10.90 7.19 3.62
C VAL A 21 10.32 6.60 2.34
N VAL A 22 11.12 6.47 1.30
CA VAL A 22 10.70 5.99 -0.03
C VAL A 22 11.05 4.52 -0.28
N ALA A 23 11.99 3.94 0.45
CA ALA A 23 12.29 2.52 0.38
C ALA A 23 12.83 2.02 1.72
N ALA A 24 12.57 0.74 2.03
CA ALA A 24 13.03 0.12 3.26
C ALA A 24 13.59 -1.29 3.01
N HIS A 25 14.84 -1.52 3.39
CA HIS A 25 15.47 -2.84 3.37
C HIS A 25 16.23 -3.11 4.67
N GLY A 26 15.66 -3.98 5.52
CA GLY A 26 16.23 -4.29 6.82
C GLY A 26 16.27 -3.05 7.72
N ARG A 27 17.48 -2.54 7.99
CA ARG A 27 17.71 -1.31 8.79
C ARG A 27 18.20 -0.13 7.96
N HIS A 28 18.22 -0.29 6.64
CA HIS A 28 18.62 0.72 5.68
C HIS A 28 17.36 1.30 5.07
N TYR A 29 17.21 2.61 5.16
CA TYR A 29 16.06 3.34 4.65
C TYR A 29 16.55 4.35 3.63
N LEU A 30 15.85 4.47 2.50
CA LEU A 30 16.08 5.55 1.56
C LEU A 30 15.10 6.67 1.89
N VAL A 31 15.61 7.87 2.14
CA VAL A 31 14.82 9.04 2.52
C VAL A 31 14.93 10.09 1.42
N ALA A 32 13.77 10.54 0.94
CA ALA A 32 13.63 11.70 0.07
C ALA A 32 13.57 12.96 0.93
N PRO A 33 14.53 13.90 0.83
CA PRO A 33 14.46 15.17 1.52
C PRO A 33 13.23 15.97 1.11
N GLU A 34 12.61 16.69 2.06
CA GLU A 34 11.48 17.59 1.75
C GLU A 34 11.92 18.82 0.93
N ASP A 35 13.19 19.18 0.95
CA ASP A 35 13.78 20.29 0.19
C ASP A 35 14.11 19.93 -1.27
N GLY A 36 13.83 18.70 -1.71
CA GLY A 36 14.11 18.22 -3.06
C GLY A 36 15.58 17.87 -3.31
N GLY A 37 16.40 17.79 -2.26
CA GLY A 37 17.79 17.33 -2.35
C GLY A 37 17.95 15.87 -2.79
N PRO A 38 19.18 15.40 -3.01
CA PRO A 38 19.45 14.02 -3.38
C PRO A 38 18.98 13.06 -2.28
N MET A 39 18.55 11.86 -2.69
CA MET A 39 18.12 10.82 -1.75
C MET A 39 19.26 10.42 -0.80
N LEU A 40 18.96 10.25 0.48
CA LEU A 40 19.95 9.84 1.49
C LEU A 40 19.63 8.45 2.04
N GLN A 41 20.68 7.67 2.26
CA GLN A 41 20.61 6.42 3.00
C GLN A 41 20.61 6.70 4.49
N CYS A 42 19.46 6.50 5.13
CA CYS A 42 19.28 6.77 6.55
C CYS A 42 19.18 5.49 7.39
N PHE A 43 19.63 5.62 8.64
CA PHE A 43 19.63 4.54 9.63
C PHE A 43 18.84 4.94 10.87
N PRO A 44 18.04 4.05 11.48
CA PRO A 44 17.30 4.37 12.69
C PRO A 44 18.23 4.46 13.89
N ARG A 45 17.96 5.41 14.78
CA ARG A 45 18.67 5.52 16.06
C ARG A 45 18.24 4.39 17.01
N GLY A 46 19.22 3.64 17.54
CA GLY A 46 18.98 2.58 18.53
C GLY A 46 18.75 1.19 17.93
N LYS A 47 18.27 0.21 18.74
CA LYS A 47 18.18 -1.20 18.32
C LYS A 47 16.86 -1.58 17.63
N ARG A 48 15.76 -0.86 17.86
CA ARG A 48 14.45 -1.15 17.23
C ARG A 48 14.32 -0.42 15.90
N SER A 49 13.72 -1.09 14.91
CA SER A 49 13.47 -0.55 13.57
C SER A 49 11.97 -0.44 13.41
N GLU A 50 11.42 0.72 13.78
CA GLU A 50 9.98 0.97 13.68
C GLU A 50 9.61 1.78 12.44
N VAL A 51 10.57 2.15 11.59
CA VAL A 51 10.36 2.95 10.38
C VAL A 51 9.78 2.08 9.25
N ALA A 52 8.76 2.61 8.56
CA ALA A 52 8.08 2.02 7.41
C ALA A 52 8.14 2.96 6.19
N VAL A 53 7.93 2.40 5.00
CA VAL A 53 7.82 3.20 3.76
C VAL A 53 6.57 4.09 3.84
N GLY A 54 6.70 5.36 3.46
CA GLY A 54 5.63 6.36 3.61
C GLY A 54 5.66 7.11 4.95
N ASP A 55 6.55 6.76 5.88
CA ASP A 55 6.76 7.58 7.07
C ASP A 55 7.39 8.93 6.71
N ARG A 56 6.84 9.99 7.29
CA ARG A 56 7.52 11.29 7.39
C ARG A 56 8.48 11.22 8.58
N VAL A 57 9.74 11.54 8.37
CA VAL A 57 10.80 11.40 9.37
C VAL A 57 11.61 12.66 9.49
N ILE A 58 12.17 12.88 10.68
CA ILE A 58 13.24 13.85 10.88
C ILE A 58 14.55 13.06 10.97
N TYR A 59 15.53 13.46 10.17
CA TYR A 59 16.85 12.87 10.17
C TYR A 59 17.95 13.92 10.34
N GLU A 60 19.09 13.48 10.86
CA GLU A 60 20.30 14.27 11.01
C GLU A 60 21.32 13.78 9.97
N PRO A 61 21.68 14.59 8.96
CA PRO A 61 22.68 14.22 7.96
C PRO A 61 24.03 13.95 8.61
N THR A 62 24.68 12.85 8.24
CA THR A 62 26.03 12.49 8.70
C THR A 62 27.08 12.63 7.60
N SER A 63 26.68 12.47 6.34
CA SER A 63 27.49 12.68 5.14
C SER A 63 26.60 13.21 4.02
N ALA A 64 27.17 13.43 2.82
CA ALA A 64 26.41 13.87 1.66
C ALA A 64 25.32 12.86 1.21
N ASP A 65 25.50 11.59 1.53
CA ASP A 65 24.68 10.46 1.10
C ASP A 65 24.05 9.68 2.27
N GLN A 66 24.36 10.02 3.52
CA GLN A 66 23.86 9.29 4.70
C GLN A 66 23.31 10.19 5.80
N GLY A 67 22.37 9.64 6.57
CA GLY A 67 21.82 10.31 7.75
C GLY A 67 21.33 9.33 8.82
N VAL A 68 20.95 9.88 9.98
CA VAL A 68 20.37 9.12 11.09
C VAL A 68 18.96 9.60 11.33
N ILE A 69 17.98 8.69 11.23
CA ILE A 69 16.58 8.97 11.58
C ILE A 69 16.49 9.12 13.09
N VAL A 70 16.08 10.30 13.53
CA VAL A 70 15.97 10.66 14.95
C VAL A 70 14.52 10.68 15.43
N GLU A 71 13.56 10.92 14.53
CA GLU A 71 12.14 11.04 14.85
C GLU A 71 11.28 10.51 13.71
N ILE A 72 10.16 9.89 14.06
CA ILE A 72 9.12 9.46 13.13
C ILE A 72 7.90 10.34 13.41
N GLY A 73 7.35 10.97 12.38
CA GLY A 73 6.16 11.79 12.48
C GLY A 73 4.90 10.97 12.80
N GLU A 74 3.82 11.67 13.10
CA GLU A 74 2.53 11.05 13.38
C GLU A 74 2.01 10.26 12.17
N ARG A 75 1.48 9.07 12.43
CA ARG A 75 0.96 8.17 11.40
C ARG A 75 -0.56 8.23 11.34
N ARG A 76 -1.11 8.30 10.14
CA ARG A 76 -2.55 8.10 9.90
C ARG A 76 -2.94 6.63 9.97
N ASN A 77 -2.12 5.77 9.38
CA ASN A 77 -2.27 4.32 9.43
C ASN A 77 -0.91 3.64 9.28
N LEU A 78 -0.87 2.36 9.63
CA LEU A 78 0.33 1.54 9.63
C LEU A 78 -0.03 0.11 9.25
N LEU A 79 0.58 -0.38 8.18
CA LEU A 79 0.35 -1.73 7.68
C LEU A 79 1.49 -2.68 8.03
N TYR A 80 1.08 -3.90 8.34
CA TYR A 80 1.95 -5.00 8.72
C TYR A 80 1.95 -6.05 7.63
N ARG A 81 3.15 -6.50 7.26
CA ARG A 81 3.31 -7.70 6.44
C ARG A 81 3.34 -8.88 7.40
N SER A 82 2.35 -9.76 7.33
CA SER A 82 2.35 -11.03 8.05
C SER A 82 3.19 -12.05 7.28
N ASP A 83 4.38 -12.36 7.76
CA ASP A 83 4.98 -13.68 7.51
C ASP A 83 4.57 -14.63 8.64
N GLN A 84 4.63 -15.94 8.42
CA GLN A 84 4.10 -16.98 9.33
C GLN A 84 4.66 -16.92 10.77
N TYR A 85 5.69 -16.10 11.07
CA TYR A 85 6.28 -16.01 12.41
C TYR A 85 6.66 -14.59 12.87
N LYS A 86 6.60 -13.56 12.01
CA LYS A 86 6.95 -12.15 12.33
C LYS A 86 6.12 -11.17 11.51
N SER A 87 5.45 -10.24 12.19
CA SER A 87 4.91 -9.04 11.56
C SER A 87 6.05 -8.01 11.38
N LYS A 88 6.30 -7.59 10.15
CA LYS A 88 7.20 -6.46 9.87
C LYS A 88 6.40 -5.29 9.33
N LEU A 89 6.66 -4.11 9.90
CA LEU A 89 6.17 -2.85 9.37
C LEU A 89 6.69 -2.68 7.95
N PHE A 90 5.81 -2.36 7.01
CA PHE A 90 6.23 -2.21 5.62
C PHE A 90 5.74 -0.92 4.97
N ALA A 91 4.55 -0.44 5.30
CA ALA A 91 4.00 0.80 4.74
C ALA A 91 3.16 1.58 5.77
N ALA A 92 3.18 2.91 5.67
CA ALA A 92 2.44 3.84 6.52
C ALA A 92 1.87 5.01 5.69
N ASN A 93 0.92 5.73 6.28
CA ASN A 93 0.34 6.96 5.71
C ASN A 93 -0.30 6.81 4.33
N LEU A 94 -0.98 5.69 4.11
CA LEU A 94 -1.65 5.38 2.85
C LEU A 94 -3.04 5.98 2.80
N ASP A 95 -3.49 6.33 1.60
CA ASP A 95 -4.85 6.81 1.35
C ASP A 95 -5.71 5.74 0.66
N GLN A 96 -5.05 4.86 -0.12
CA GLN A 96 -5.73 3.99 -1.06
C GLN A 96 -5.07 2.61 -1.15
N LEU A 97 -5.88 1.58 -1.37
CA LEU A 97 -5.45 0.22 -1.71
C LEU A 97 -5.89 -0.12 -3.13
N LEU A 98 -4.93 -0.30 -4.05
CA LEU A 98 -5.19 -0.72 -5.43
C LEU A 98 -5.11 -2.24 -5.54
N ILE A 99 -6.27 -2.88 -5.69
CA ILE A 99 -6.41 -4.33 -5.78
C ILE A 99 -6.45 -4.72 -7.27
N VAL A 100 -5.33 -5.25 -7.77
CA VAL A 100 -5.17 -5.66 -9.16
C VAL A 100 -5.61 -7.11 -9.33
N LEU A 101 -6.70 -7.29 -10.05
CA LEU A 101 -7.25 -8.57 -10.49
C LEU A 101 -7.04 -8.72 -12.00
N ALA A 102 -7.26 -9.92 -12.52
CA ALA A 102 -7.27 -10.17 -13.96
C ALA A 102 -8.42 -11.11 -14.33
N THR A 103 -8.86 -11.03 -15.58
CA THR A 103 -9.73 -12.04 -16.20
C THR A 103 -9.05 -13.41 -16.16
N GLU A 104 -7.77 -13.45 -16.55
CA GLU A 104 -6.92 -14.65 -16.49
C GLU A 104 -5.50 -14.37 -15.95
N PRO A 105 -4.95 -15.22 -15.06
CA PRO A 105 -5.65 -16.31 -14.39
C PRO A 105 -6.79 -15.79 -13.51
N HIS A 106 -7.81 -16.62 -13.28
CA HIS A 106 -8.96 -16.24 -12.46
C HIS A 106 -8.49 -15.76 -11.07
N PHE A 107 -9.02 -14.63 -10.63
CA PHE A 107 -8.71 -14.10 -9.30
C PHE A 107 -9.39 -14.90 -8.18
N SER A 108 -8.78 -14.91 -7.01
CA SER A 108 -9.36 -15.46 -5.78
C SER A 108 -10.32 -14.45 -5.12
N GLU A 109 -11.57 -14.87 -4.89
CA GLU A 109 -12.56 -14.07 -4.16
C GLU A 109 -12.25 -13.96 -2.67
N ASP A 110 -11.63 -14.99 -2.08
CA ASP A 110 -11.18 -14.94 -0.68
C ASP A 110 -10.12 -13.85 -0.51
N LEU A 111 -9.13 -13.78 -1.41
CA LEU A 111 -8.09 -12.74 -1.34
C LEU A 111 -8.64 -11.35 -1.61
N LEU A 112 -9.59 -11.20 -2.55
CA LEU A 112 -10.30 -9.94 -2.77
C LEU A 112 -11.06 -9.52 -1.51
N GLY A 113 -11.84 -10.44 -0.92
CA GLY A 113 -12.60 -10.18 0.29
C GLY A 113 -11.72 -9.75 1.47
N ARG A 114 -10.60 -10.47 1.70
CA ARG A 114 -9.60 -10.11 2.71
C ARG A 114 -8.97 -8.75 2.45
N ALA A 115 -8.65 -8.43 1.20
CA ALA A 115 -8.11 -7.13 0.83
C ALA A 115 -9.09 -5.99 1.12
N LEU A 116 -10.37 -6.18 0.82
CA LEU A 116 -11.42 -5.19 1.11
C LEU A 116 -11.61 -5.01 2.62
N VAL A 117 -11.68 -6.10 3.38
CA VAL A 117 -11.75 -6.04 4.84
C VAL A 117 -10.52 -5.32 5.43
N ALA A 118 -9.33 -5.60 4.89
CA ALA A 118 -8.11 -4.92 5.30
C ALA A 118 -8.16 -3.42 5.01
N ALA A 119 -8.65 -3.04 3.83
CA ALA A 119 -8.78 -1.64 3.44
C ALA A 119 -9.75 -0.90 4.37
N GLU A 120 -10.94 -1.45 4.57
CA GLU A 120 -11.97 -0.88 5.45
C GLU A 120 -11.49 -0.77 6.90
N ALA A 121 -10.83 -1.80 7.43
CA ALA A 121 -10.32 -1.80 8.80
C ALA A 121 -9.20 -0.77 9.03
N ASN A 122 -8.48 -0.37 7.99
CA ASN A 122 -7.38 0.61 8.03
C ASN A 122 -7.76 1.96 7.40
N GLU A 123 -9.06 2.18 7.14
CA GLU A 123 -9.60 3.42 6.55
C GLU A 123 -8.93 3.78 5.22
N LEU A 124 -8.52 2.77 4.45
CA LEU A 124 -7.98 2.94 3.10
C LEU A 124 -9.13 2.87 2.10
N LYS A 125 -9.13 3.77 1.13
CA LYS A 125 -10.08 3.68 0.01
C LYS A 125 -9.70 2.48 -0.88
N PRO A 126 -10.55 1.45 -1.00
CA PRO A 126 -10.26 0.36 -1.94
C PRO A 126 -10.58 0.79 -3.37
N LEU A 127 -9.69 0.44 -4.30
CA LEU A 127 -9.90 0.59 -5.74
C LEU A 127 -9.58 -0.74 -6.41
N ILE A 128 -10.59 -1.34 -7.05
CA ILE A 128 -10.43 -2.61 -7.74
C ILE A 128 -10.09 -2.33 -9.20
N VAL A 129 -9.04 -2.97 -9.71
CA VAL A 129 -8.67 -2.92 -11.12
C VAL A 129 -8.86 -4.32 -11.71
N LEU A 130 -9.78 -4.45 -12.67
CA LEU A 130 -9.90 -5.65 -13.50
C LEU A 130 -9.03 -5.48 -14.75
N ASN A 131 -7.86 -6.09 -14.72
CA ASN A 131 -6.92 -6.09 -15.84
C ASN A 131 -7.25 -7.20 -16.85
N LYS A 132 -6.64 -7.10 -18.03
CA LYS A 132 -6.71 -8.08 -19.13
C LYS A 132 -8.11 -8.25 -19.73
N ILE A 133 -8.86 -7.16 -19.84
CA ILE A 133 -10.19 -7.18 -20.48
C ILE A 133 -10.15 -7.53 -21.98
N ASP A 134 -8.96 -7.57 -22.58
CA ASP A 134 -8.73 -8.12 -23.91
C ASP A 134 -9.04 -9.63 -24.01
N VAL A 135 -9.04 -10.35 -22.89
CA VAL A 135 -9.46 -11.76 -22.83
C VAL A 135 -10.98 -11.82 -22.70
N THR A 136 -11.66 -11.72 -23.85
CA THR A 136 -13.13 -11.60 -23.94
C THR A 136 -13.88 -12.80 -23.37
N ASP A 137 -13.34 -14.01 -23.52
CA ASP A 137 -14.02 -15.25 -23.12
C ASP A 137 -14.23 -15.34 -21.61
N SER A 138 -13.26 -14.84 -20.83
CA SER A 138 -13.29 -14.84 -19.36
C SER A 138 -13.82 -13.53 -18.76
N LEU A 139 -14.05 -12.50 -19.59
CA LEU A 139 -14.44 -11.16 -19.15
C LEU A 139 -15.83 -11.12 -18.51
N GLU A 140 -16.84 -11.69 -19.16
CA GLU A 140 -18.20 -11.70 -18.63
C GLU A 140 -18.30 -12.49 -17.31
N GLY A 141 -17.55 -13.58 -17.20
CA GLY A 141 -17.42 -14.32 -15.94
C GLY A 141 -16.82 -13.45 -14.83
N ALA A 142 -15.73 -12.73 -15.11
CA ALA A 142 -15.09 -11.83 -14.15
C ALA A 142 -16.01 -10.67 -13.74
N ARG A 143 -16.75 -10.07 -14.68
CA ARG A 143 -17.72 -9.00 -14.39
C ARG A 143 -18.83 -9.48 -13.46
N LYS A 144 -19.45 -10.63 -13.74
CA LYS A 144 -20.49 -11.21 -12.87
C LYS A 144 -20.00 -11.47 -11.45
N ARG A 145 -18.73 -11.85 -11.29
CA ARG A 145 -18.11 -12.06 -9.97
C ARG A 145 -17.79 -10.74 -9.24
N LEU A 146 -17.60 -9.64 -9.98
CA LEU A 146 -17.32 -8.31 -9.43
C LEU A 146 -18.56 -7.44 -9.21
N GLU A 147 -19.65 -7.73 -9.89
CA GLU A 147 -20.95 -7.06 -9.71
C GLU A 147 -21.40 -6.91 -8.25
N PRO A 148 -21.24 -7.92 -7.37
CA PRO A 148 -21.66 -7.78 -5.97
C PRO A 148 -20.89 -6.68 -5.24
N TYR A 149 -19.62 -6.49 -5.60
CA TYR A 149 -18.77 -5.48 -5.01
C TYR A 149 -19.11 -4.09 -5.57
N ARG A 150 -19.54 -4.00 -6.83
CA ARG A 150 -20.08 -2.76 -7.40
C ARG A 150 -21.38 -2.32 -6.72
N GLU A 151 -22.29 -3.27 -6.46
CA GLU A 151 -23.53 -3.03 -5.72
C GLU A 151 -23.27 -2.51 -4.29
N LEU A 152 -22.18 -2.97 -3.66
CA LEU A 152 -21.70 -2.47 -2.37
C LEU A 152 -21.04 -1.09 -2.43
N GLY A 153 -20.88 -0.51 -3.62
CA GLY A 153 -20.29 0.82 -3.83
C GLY A 153 -18.78 0.83 -4.09
N TYR A 154 -18.14 -0.33 -4.26
CA TYR A 154 -16.72 -0.37 -4.60
C TYR A 154 -16.46 0.06 -6.05
N THR A 155 -15.46 0.90 -6.24
CA THR A 155 -15.04 1.33 -7.58
C THR A 155 -14.27 0.19 -8.27
N VAL A 156 -14.74 -0.20 -9.46
CA VAL A 156 -14.07 -1.20 -10.32
C VAL A 156 -13.69 -0.54 -11.64
N VAL A 157 -12.39 -0.46 -11.91
CA VAL A 157 -11.84 0.09 -13.16
C VAL A 157 -11.40 -1.06 -14.06
N GLU A 158 -11.97 -1.13 -15.25
CA GLU A 158 -11.66 -2.13 -16.26
C GLU A 158 -10.57 -1.61 -17.21
N VAL A 159 -9.47 -2.35 -17.37
CA VAL A 159 -8.35 -1.95 -18.24
C VAL A 159 -7.72 -3.16 -18.94
N SER A 160 -7.09 -2.91 -20.09
CA SER A 160 -6.07 -3.81 -20.63
C SER A 160 -4.74 -3.07 -20.70
N ILE A 161 -3.90 -3.30 -19.69
CA ILE A 161 -2.62 -2.59 -19.57
C ILE A 161 -1.68 -2.93 -20.73
N LYS A 162 -1.69 -4.19 -21.19
CA LYS A 162 -0.81 -4.63 -22.28
C LYS A 162 -1.38 -4.33 -23.67
N ALA A 163 -2.66 -4.59 -23.90
CA ALA A 163 -3.24 -4.41 -25.22
C ALA A 163 -3.59 -2.95 -25.52
N GLN A 164 -3.92 -2.16 -24.49
CA GLN A 164 -4.39 -0.77 -24.64
C GLN A 164 -3.75 0.17 -23.60
N PRO A 165 -2.40 0.31 -23.59
CA PRO A 165 -1.68 1.12 -22.61
C PRO A 165 -2.09 2.60 -22.62
N GLU A 166 -2.35 3.16 -23.82
CA GLU A 166 -2.76 4.57 -24.00
C GLU A 166 -4.12 4.88 -23.37
N ALA A 167 -5.03 3.90 -23.30
CA ALA A 167 -6.32 4.06 -22.63
C ALA A 167 -6.22 3.73 -21.12
N ALA A 168 -5.43 2.73 -20.76
CA ALA A 168 -5.26 2.28 -19.37
C ALA A 168 -4.57 3.33 -18.50
N ARG A 169 -3.57 4.04 -19.03
CA ARG A 169 -2.78 5.03 -18.28
C ARG A 169 -3.64 6.18 -17.73
N PRO A 170 -4.42 6.93 -18.54
CA PRO A 170 -5.25 8.02 -18.02
C PRO A 170 -6.34 7.51 -17.05
N ALA A 171 -6.98 6.37 -17.36
CA ALA A 171 -8.00 5.77 -16.51
C ALA A 171 -7.47 5.45 -15.10
N LEU A 172 -6.24 4.93 -14.99
CA LEU A 172 -5.61 4.68 -13.69
C LEU A 172 -5.11 5.97 -13.04
N THR A 173 -4.46 6.85 -13.80
CA THR A 173 -3.83 8.07 -13.27
C THR A 173 -4.84 9.02 -12.64
N GLU A 174 -6.05 9.11 -13.20
CA GLU A 174 -7.13 9.92 -12.65
C GLU A 174 -7.48 9.52 -11.21
N HIS A 175 -7.57 8.22 -10.94
CA HIS A 175 -7.91 7.73 -9.60
C HIS A 175 -6.76 7.74 -8.61
N LEU A 176 -5.50 7.69 -9.09
CA LEU A 176 -4.31 7.65 -8.24
C LEU A 176 -3.77 9.04 -7.88
N ARG A 177 -4.22 10.09 -8.58
CA ARG A 177 -3.77 11.46 -8.36
C ARG A 177 -4.04 11.89 -6.92
N GLY A 178 -3.03 12.45 -6.26
CA GLY A 178 -3.12 12.94 -4.88
C GLY A 178 -3.26 11.89 -3.80
N HIS A 179 -3.16 10.59 -4.12
CA HIS A 179 -3.28 9.50 -3.15
C HIS A 179 -1.95 8.74 -3.03
N SER A 180 -1.57 8.39 -1.80
CA SER A 180 -0.54 7.39 -1.54
C SER A 180 -1.19 6.00 -1.61
N THR A 181 -0.87 5.25 -2.67
CA THR A 181 -1.60 4.05 -3.05
C THR A 181 -0.72 2.81 -2.92
N LEU A 182 -1.16 1.81 -2.15
CA LEU A 182 -0.50 0.51 -2.08
C LEU A 182 -1.05 -0.46 -3.12
N LEU A 183 -0.15 -1.13 -3.86
CA LEU A 183 -0.50 -2.20 -4.78
C LEU A 183 -0.68 -3.54 -4.07
N LEU A 184 -1.79 -4.21 -4.38
CA LEU A 184 -2.07 -5.57 -3.92
C LEU A 184 -2.60 -6.43 -5.08
N GLY A 185 -2.32 -7.73 -5.03
CA GLY A 185 -2.88 -8.71 -5.97
C GLY A 185 -1.99 -9.93 -6.11
N GLN A 186 -2.54 -11.03 -6.61
CA GLN A 186 -1.79 -12.26 -6.84
C GLN A 186 -0.69 -12.08 -7.91
N SER A 187 0.26 -13.01 -7.94
CA SER A 187 1.22 -13.08 -9.05
C SER A 187 0.49 -13.29 -10.38
N GLY A 188 0.98 -12.67 -11.46
CA GLY A 188 0.37 -12.80 -12.79
C GLY A 188 -0.83 -11.89 -13.10
N MET A 189 -1.37 -11.16 -12.12
CA MET A 189 -2.49 -10.21 -12.33
C MET A 189 -2.09 -8.95 -13.12
N GLY A 190 -0.78 -8.68 -13.24
CA GLY A 190 -0.25 -7.55 -14.02
C GLY A 190 0.19 -6.34 -13.20
N LYS A 191 0.42 -6.47 -11.88
CA LYS A 191 0.96 -5.40 -11.02
C LYS A 191 2.26 -4.79 -11.55
N SER A 192 3.25 -5.60 -11.91
CA SER A 192 4.52 -5.10 -12.46
C SER A 192 4.32 -4.38 -13.80
N THR A 193 3.43 -4.89 -14.65
CA THR A 193 3.05 -4.22 -15.90
C THR A 193 2.41 -2.85 -15.62
N LEU A 194 1.56 -2.76 -14.59
CA LEU A 194 0.93 -1.51 -14.15
C LEU A 194 1.98 -0.51 -13.67
N VAL A 195 2.92 -0.93 -12.83
CA VAL A 195 4.01 -0.08 -12.32
C VAL A 195 4.83 0.47 -13.50
N ASN A 196 5.23 -0.39 -14.44
CA ASN A 196 6.01 0.02 -15.61
C ASN A 196 5.24 0.96 -16.56
N LEU A 197 3.91 0.83 -16.64
CA LEU A 197 3.07 1.73 -17.44
C LEU A 197 3.01 3.14 -16.83
N LEU A 198 2.85 3.22 -15.51
CA LEU A 198 2.65 4.50 -14.80
C LEU A 198 3.96 5.21 -14.47
N ILE A 199 5.02 4.45 -14.21
CA ILE A 199 6.34 4.96 -13.84
C ILE A 199 7.34 4.40 -14.85
N PRO A 200 7.59 5.13 -15.96
CA PRO A 200 8.69 4.82 -16.85
C PRO A 200 9.98 4.72 -16.03
N ASP A 201 10.83 3.73 -16.33
CA ASP A 201 12.10 3.46 -15.64
C ASP A 201 12.03 2.95 -14.19
N ALA A 202 10.85 2.52 -13.72
CA ALA A 202 10.71 1.88 -12.40
C ALA A 202 11.72 0.75 -12.17
N GLU A 203 11.97 -0.09 -13.18
CA GLU A 203 12.95 -1.18 -13.12
C GLU A 203 14.40 -0.70 -13.01
N VAL A 204 14.76 0.38 -13.72
CA VAL A 204 16.11 0.97 -13.69
C VAL A 204 16.39 1.53 -12.31
N ALA A 205 15.47 2.37 -11.82
CA ALA A 205 15.60 2.97 -10.49
C ALA A 205 15.58 1.90 -9.38
N THR A 206 14.94 0.74 -9.62
CA THR A 206 14.95 -0.37 -8.67
C THR A 206 16.31 -1.04 -8.58
N ARG A 207 17.01 -1.21 -9.71
CA ARG A 207 18.37 -1.76 -9.74
C ARG A 207 19.37 -0.83 -9.07
N GLU A 208 19.29 0.48 -9.33
CA GLU A 208 20.17 1.50 -8.73
C GLU A 208 19.99 1.60 -7.20
N ILE A 209 18.74 1.55 -6.72
CA ILE A 209 18.48 1.58 -5.28
C ILE A 209 18.84 0.26 -4.61
N SER A 210 18.64 -0.88 -5.27
CA SER A 210 19.13 -2.17 -4.76
C SER A 210 20.66 -2.16 -4.59
N THR A 211 21.39 -1.54 -5.51
CA THR A 211 22.83 -1.32 -5.35
C THR A 211 23.15 -0.35 -4.22
N ALA A 212 22.42 0.76 -4.08
CA ALA A 212 22.62 1.76 -3.01
C ALA A 212 22.32 1.19 -1.61
N LEU A 213 21.34 0.30 -1.49
CA LEU A 213 21.01 -0.38 -0.24
C LEU A 213 21.93 -1.59 0.05
N ASN A 214 23.00 -1.78 -0.74
CA ASN A 214 23.96 -2.88 -0.60
C ASN A 214 23.33 -4.28 -0.52
N SER A 215 22.20 -4.50 -1.22
CA SER A 215 21.43 -5.75 -1.09
C SER A 215 21.89 -6.89 -2.01
N GLY A 216 23.00 -6.73 -2.74
CA GLY A 216 23.48 -7.73 -3.70
C GLY A 216 22.60 -7.88 -4.95
N ARG A 217 23.14 -8.53 -5.98
CA ARG A 217 22.57 -8.65 -7.34
C ARG A 217 21.40 -9.66 -7.46
N HIS A 218 20.73 -9.98 -6.36
CA HIS A 218 19.69 -10.98 -6.32
C HIS A 218 18.44 -10.46 -5.61
N THR A 219 17.40 -10.21 -6.43
CA THR A 219 15.97 -10.32 -6.09
C THR A 219 15.32 -9.14 -5.37
N THR A 220 14.49 -8.41 -6.12
CA THR A 220 13.54 -7.37 -5.70
C THR A 220 12.62 -7.85 -4.56
N THR A 221 13.01 -7.61 -3.31
CA THR A 221 12.26 -8.07 -2.10
C THR A 221 11.92 -6.95 -1.12
N PHE A 222 12.22 -5.70 -1.46
CA PHE A 222 11.97 -4.55 -0.59
C PHE A 222 10.76 -3.74 -1.04
N THR A 223 10.04 -3.16 -0.08
CA THR A 223 8.92 -2.24 -0.33
C THR A 223 9.46 -0.90 -0.79
N ARG A 224 8.81 -0.31 -1.79
CA ARG A 224 9.22 0.97 -2.37
C ARG A 224 8.03 1.84 -2.74
N LEU A 225 8.18 3.15 -2.52
CA LEU A 225 7.31 4.22 -2.96
C LEU A 225 7.89 4.88 -4.22
N TYR A 226 7.04 5.04 -5.21
CA TYR A 226 7.30 5.72 -6.47
C TYR A 226 6.40 6.95 -6.57
N PRO A 227 6.96 8.16 -6.70
CA PRO A 227 6.17 9.34 -7.05
C PRO A 227 5.54 9.15 -8.43
N LEU A 228 4.27 9.49 -8.59
CA LEU A 228 3.61 9.48 -9.89
C LEU A 228 4.02 10.73 -10.69
N PRO A 229 4.22 10.61 -12.02
CA PRO A 229 4.54 11.77 -12.86
C PRO A 229 3.43 12.81 -12.78
N SER A 230 3.80 14.07 -12.53
CA SER A 230 2.86 15.19 -12.53
C SER A 230 2.52 15.53 -13.99
N GLY A 231 1.26 15.36 -14.38
CA GLY A 231 0.87 15.46 -15.79
C GLY A 231 1.00 16.87 -16.38
N ARG A 232 2.02 17.09 -17.22
CA ARG A 232 1.89 17.79 -18.52
C ARG A 232 2.76 17.06 -19.54
N HIS A 233 2.15 16.16 -20.31
CA HIS A 233 2.75 15.70 -21.56
C HIS A 233 2.28 16.66 -22.67
N SER A 234 3.07 17.69 -22.98
CA SER A 234 3.14 18.17 -24.36
C SER A 234 4.26 17.40 -25.04
N GLY A 235 3.96 16.74 -26.14
CA GLY A 235 4.94 15.94 -26.87
C GLY A 235 6.13 16.75 -27.38
N ILE A 236 7.07 15.98 -27.92
CA ILE A 236 8.21 16.34 -28.77
C ILE A 236 9.58 16.38 -28.05
N HIS A 237 10.43 15.47 -28.53
CA HIS A 237 11.88 15.34 -28.44
C HIS A 237 12.55 14.86 -27.13
N SER A 238 13.22 13.72 -27.32
CA SER A 238 14.52 13.37 -26.74
C SER A 238 15.39 14.59 -26.46
N ASP A 239 15.83 14.77 -25.22
CA ASP A 239 17.24 15.00 -24.88
C ASP A 239 17.45 14.90 -23.34
N ILE A 240 18.34 13.98 -23.01
CA ILE A 240 19.35 13.96 -21.94
C ILE A 240 19.29 15.06 -20.86
N CYS A 241 19.21 14.59 -19.61
CA CYS A 241 19.70 15.17 -18.35
C CYS A 241 19.15 16.50 -17.82
N SER A 242 18.90 16.45 -16.50
CA SER A 242 18.75 17.55 -15.54
C SER A 242 17.55 18.49 -15.76
N ASP A 243 17.00 18.94 -14.64
CA ASP A 243 16.06 20.05 -14.55
C ASP A 243 14.58 19.70 -14.79
N THR A 244 13.93 19.27 -13.70
CA THR A 244 12.65 19.86 -13.25
C THR A 244 12.26 19.31 -11.86
N TYR A 245 12.93 19.82 -10.82
CA TYR A 245 12.35 19.86 -9.47
C TYR A 245 12.33 21.32 -8.99
N SER A 246 11.70 22.16 -9.79
CA SER A 246 11.37 23.52 -9.44
C SER A 246 10.07 23.89 -10.14
N ASP A 247 8.94 23.54 -9.55
CA ASP A 247 8.01 24.62 -9.29
C ASP A 247 7.05 24.34 -8.14
N THR A 248 6.83 25.46 -7.48
CA THR A 248 6.01 25.82 -6.34
C THR A 248 4.65 25.14 -6.21
N ARG A 249 4.23 25.05 -4.93
CA ARG A 249 2.85 24.88 -4.46
C ARG A 249 1.88 25.71 -5.32
N SER A 250 1.31 25.09 -6.33
CA SER A 250 0.10 25.53 -7.01
C SER A 250 -1.05 24.68 -6.51
N ALA A 251 -2.11 25.33 -6.03
CA ALA A 251 -3.21 24.77 -5.26
C ALA A 251 -4.16 23.82 -6.04
N ASP A 252 -3.70 23.17 -7.12
CA ASP A 252 -4.47 22.20 -7.92
C ASP A 252 -3.61 21.00 -8.43
N GLY A 253 -2.49 20.67 -7.77
CA GLY A 253 -1.46 19.75 -8.30
C GLY A 253 -0.93 18.70 -7.32
N ALA A 254 -1.78 17.84 -6.76
CA ALA A 254 -1.32 16.76 -5.89
C ALA A 254 -0.70 15.60 -6.71
N SER A 255 0.62 15.49 -6.71
CA SER A 255 1.31 14.29 -7.22
C SER A 255 0.99 13.10 -6.30
N GLY A 256 0.40 12.04 -6.87
CA GLY A 256 0.15 10.81 -6.13
C GLY A 256 1.42 9.98 -5.96
N ALA A 257 1.33 8.89 -5.20
CA ALA A 257 2.43 7.95 -5.04
C ALA A 257 1.93 6.50 -5.14
N LEU A 258 2.77 5.62 -5.67
CA LEU A 258 2.49 4.20 -5.78
C LEU A 258 3.49 3.42 -4.93
N ILE A 259 3.01 2.55 -4.07
CA ILE A 259 3.85 1.66 -3.27
C ILE A 259 3.75 0.26 -3.83
N ASP A 260 4.88 -0.31 -4.21
CA ASP A 260 5.01 -1.72 -4.59
C ASP A 260 5.76 -2.48 -3.51
N SER A 261 5.25 -3.66 -3.17
CA SER A 261 5.85 -4.55 -2.19
C SER A 261 5.90 -5.96 -2.76
N PRO A 262 6.99 -6.33 -3.47
CA PRO A 262 7.13 -7.64 -4.07
C PRO A 262 6.91 -8.79 -3.07
N GLY A 263 6.09 -9.76 -3.48
CA GLY A 263 5.73 -10.92 -2.65
C GLY A 263 4.73 -10.63 -1.53
N PHE A 264 4.22 -9.40 -1.41
CA PHE A 264 3.04 -9.10 -0.61
C PHE A 264 1.80 -9.35 -1.46
N GLN A 265 0.98 -10.31 -1.06
CA GLN A 265 -0.20 -10.74 -1.82
C GLN A 265 -1.49 -10.63 -0.99
N GLU A 266 -1.38 -10.61 0.33
CA GLU A 266 -2.52 -10.63 1.24
C GLU A 266 -2.18 -9.97 2.58
N PHE A 267 -3.23 -9.55 3.28
CA PHE A 267 -3.15 -9.06 4.65
C PHE A 267 -3.43 -10.19 5.64
N GLY A 268 -2.56 -10.34 6.64
CA GLY A 268 -2.89 -11.10 7.84
C GLY A 268 -3.84 -10.29 8.70
N LEU A 269 -5.09 -10.75 8.82
CA LEU A 269 -6.16 -10.03 9.53
C LEU A 269 -6.37 -10.50 10.99
N HIS A 270 -5.57 -11.45 11.46
CA HIS A 270 -5.68 -12.05 12.79
C HIS A 270 -5.47 -11.06 13.96
N HIS A 271 -4.82 -9.92 13.71
CA HIS A 271 -4.62 -8.88 14.71
C HIS A 271 -5.84 -7.97 14.90
N LEU A 272 -6.86 -8.11 14.04
CA LEU A 272 -8.11 -7.35 14.16
C LEU A 272 -9.02 -8.01 15.19
N THR A 273 -9.58 -7.19 16.07
CA THR A 273 -10.65 -7.61 16.98
C THR A 273 -11.92 -7.90 16.19
N GLU A 274 -12.78 -8.77 16.72
CA GLU A 274 -14.09 -9.08 16.11
C GLU A 274 -14.91 -7.82 15.79
N GLY A 275 -15.00 -6.87 16.73
CA GLY A 275 -15.70 -5.59 16.50
C GLY A 275 -15.09 -4.71 15.40
N ARG A 276 -13.82 -4.92 15.02
CA ARG A 276 -13.22 -4.27 13.84
C ARG A 276 -13.54 -5.05 12.57
N LEU A 277 -13.57 -6.38 12.66
CA LEU A 277 -13.95 -7.26 11.55
C LEU A 277 -15.39 -7.00 11.13
N GLU A 278 -16.36 -7.01 12.04
CA GLU A 278 -17.79 -6.80 11.71
C GLU A 278 -18.01 -5.44 11.02
N ARG A 279 -17.30 -4.39 11.46
CA ARG A 279 -17.38 -3.05 10.88
C ARG A 279 -16.60 -2.92 9.58
N ALA A 280 -15.74 -3.88 9.24
CA ALA A 280 -15.02 -3.89 7.97
C ALA A 280 -15.83 -4.51 6.83
N PHE A 281 -17.05 -5.01 7.09
CA PHE A 281 -18.04 -5.37 6.07
C PHE A 281 -19.06 -4.22 5.95
N PRO A 282 -19.02 -3.40 4.87
CA PRO A 282 -19.93 -2.27 4.73
C PRO A 282 -21.41 -2.64 4.80
N GLU A 283 -21.77 -3.82 4.28
CA GLU A 283 -23.13 -4.35 4.32
C GLU A 283 -23.61 -4.75 5.73
N PHE A 284 -22.69 -4.97 6.69
CA PHE A 284 -23.05 -5.29 8.07
C PHE A 284 -23.35 -4.01 8.86
N ARG A 285 -22.58 -2.94 8.64
CA ARG A 285 -22.66 -1.67 9.39
C ARG A 285 -24.09 -1.16 9.65
N PRO A 286 -25.00 -1.04 8.65
CA PRO A 286 -26.34 -0.54 8.89
C PRO A 286 -27.24 -1.50 9.69
N LEU A 287 -26.86 -2.76 9.81
CA LEU A 287 -27.63 -3.82 10.46
C LEU A 287 -27.14 -4.16 11.87
N LEU A 288 -25.90 -3.83 12.22
CA LEU A 288 -25.33 -4.08 13.56
C LEU A 288 -26.27 -3.60 14.70
N PRO A 289 -26.86 -2.39 14.66
CA PRO A 289 -27.74 -1.90 15.73
C PRO A 289 -29.06 -2.65 15.86
N ASN A 290 -29.44 -3.42 14.83
CA ASN A 290 -30.74 -4.10 14.76
C ASN A 290 -30.69 -5.53 15.33
N CYS A 291 -29.53 -5.99 15.80
CA CYS A 291 -29.44 -7.30 16.44
C CYS A 291 -30.19 -7.30 17.77
N ARG A 292 -30.86 -8.43 18.06
CA ARG A 292 -31.58 -8.63 19.33
C ARG A 292 -30.69 -8.47 20.57
N PHE A 293 -29.43 -8.87 20.46
CA PHE A 293 -28.44 -8.84 21.54
C PHE A 293 -27.32 -7.85 21.21
N TYR A 294 -26.87 -7.10 22.23
CA TYR A 294 -25.79 -6.11 22.09
C TYR A 294 -24.40 -6.75 21.91
N ASN A 295 -24.24 -8.02 22.29
CA ASN A 295 -23.01 -8.82 22.21
C ASN A 295 -23.15 -9.96 21.18
N CYS A 296 -23.87 -9.71 20.10
CA CYS A 296 -24.02 -10.68 19.01
C CYS A 296 -22.69 -10.85 18.28
N HIS A 297 -22.22 -12.09 18.09
CA HIS A 297 -21.05 -12.43 17.29
C HIS A 297 -21.40 -12.63 15.80
N HIS A 298 -22.70 -12.62 15.48
CA HIS A 298 -23.24 -12.76 14.14
C HIS A 298 -22.93 -14.10 13.47
N LEU A 299 -22.76 -15.17 14.25
CA LEU A 299 -22.39 -16.50 13.75
C LEU A 299 -23.56 -17.48 13.78
N HIS A 300 -24.31 -17.53 14.88
CA HIS A 300 -25.41 -18.49 15.08
C HIS A 300 -26.55 -17.97 15.97
N GLU A 301 -26.51 -16.72 16.39
CA GLU A 301 -27.42 -16.17 17.39
C GLU A 301 -28.85 -15.99 16.86
N PRO A 302 -29.88 -16.36 17.65
CA PRO A 302 -31.26 -16.14 17.25
C PRO A 302 -31.64 -14.65 17.28
N GLY A 303 -32.34 -14.16 16.25
CA GLY A 303 -32.69 -12.75 16.11
C GLY A 303 -31.50 -11.85 15.76
N CYS A 304 -30.49 -12.42 15.10
CA CYS A 304 -29.38 -11.67 14.53
C CYS A 304 -29.79 -11.07 13.18
N ALA A 305 -29.80 -9.74 13.09
CA ALA A 305 -30.17 -9.03 11.86
C ALA A 305 -29.25 -9.35 10.67
N ILE A 306 -27.98 -9.69 10.94
CA ILE A 306 -27.03 -10.14 9.91
C ILE A 306 -27.43 -11.50 9.34
N LEU A 307 -27.74 -12.48 10.20
CA LEU A 307 -28.13 -13.81 9.77
C LEU A 307 -29.49 -13.79 9.04
N GLU A 308 -30.42 -12.95 9.49
CA GLU A 308 -31.68 -12.70 8.78
C GLU A 308 -31.42 -12.10 7.39
N ALA A 309 -30.54 -11.10 7.29
CA ALA A 309 -30.16 -10.52 6.00
C ALA A 309 -29.45 -11.53 5.07
N VAL A 310 -28.70 -12.48 5.62
CA VAL A 310 -28.12 -13.61 4.85
C VAL A 310 -29.21 -14.56 4.37
N ALA A 311 -30.22 -14.86 5.20
CA ALA A 311 -31.33 -15.72 4.83
C ALA A 311 -32.19 -15.08 3.71
N ASP A 312 -32.41 -13.77 3.78
CA ASP A 312 -33.19 -12.99 2.80
C ASP A 312 -32.40 -12.67 1.52
N GLY A 313 -31.10 -12.99 1.46
CA GLY A 313 -30.22 -12.70 0.32
C GLY A 313 -29.74 -11.25 0.21
N ARG A 314 -30.03 -10.39 1.20
CA ARG A 314 -29.50 -9.02 1.30
C ARG A 314 -28.00 -9.00 1.58
N ILE A 315 -27.51 -10.01 2.29
CA ILE A 315 -26.07 -10.30 2.46
C ILE A 315 -25.76 -11.62 1.76
N ARG A 316 -24.70 -11.64 0.98
CA ARG A 316 -24.24 -12.86 0.32
C ARG A 316 -23.66 -13.86 1.30
N ARG A 317 -23.97 -15.14 1.11
CA ARG A 317 -23.49 -16.23 2.00
C ARG A 317 -21.98 -16.31 2.01
N GLU A 318 -21.32 -16.07 0.89
CA GLU A 318 -19.87 -16.08 0.76
C GLU A 318 -19.22 -14.97 1.59
N ARG A 319 -19.87 -13.80 1.70
CA ARG A 319 -19.39 -12.68 2.52
C ARG A 319 -19.52 -12.99 4.01
N HIS A 320 -20.63 -13.59 4.44
CA HIS A 320 -20.80 -14.07 5.81
C HIS A 320 -19.85 -15.22 6.16
N ALA A 321 -19.63 -16.15 5.22
CA ALA A 321 -18.66 -17.24 5.40
C ALA A 321 -17.23 -16.70 5.58
N LEU A 322 -16.83 -15.69 4.79
CA LEU A 322 -15.56 -15.01 4.97
C LEU A 322 -15.46 -14.34 6.34
N TYR A 323 -16.50 -13.64 6.80
CA TYR A 323 -16.54 -13.07 8.15
C TYR A 323 -16.32 -14.15 9.22
N ALA A 324 -17.07 -15.25 9.18
CA ALA A 324 -16.93 -16.35 10.13
C ALA A 324 -15.53 -16.96 10.12
N GLN A 325 -14.92 -17.13 8.94
CA GLN A 325 -13.56 -17.60 8.80
C GLN A 325 -12.55 -16.62 9.44
N LEU A 326 -12.68 -15.32 9.20
CA LEU A 326 -11.78 -14.31 9.76
C LEU A 326 -11.89 -14.21 11.28
N VAL A 327 -13.11 -14.29 11.84
CA VAL A 327 -13.33 -14.33 13.29
C VAL A 327 -12.68 -15.58 13.89
N HIS A 328 -12.85 -16.74 13.24
CA HIS A 328 -12.19 -17.96 13.67
C HIS A 328 -10.66 -17.80 13.66
N GLU A 329 -10.05 -17.34 12.57
CA GLU A 329 -8.61 -17.11 12.46
C GLU A 329 -8.08 -16.15 13.53
N ALA A 330 -8.78 -15.05 13.80
CA ALA A 330 -8.42 -14.09 14.84
C ALA A 330 -8.48 -14.71 16.25
N SER A 331 -9.42 -15.62 16.51
CA SER A 331 -9.54 -16.31 17.81
C SER A 331 -8.39 -17.29 18.09
N GLN A 332 -7.76 -17.85 17.05
CA GLN A 332 -6.72 -18.89 17.21
C GLN A 332 -5.34 -18.34 17.62
N ILE A 333 -5.12 -17.02 17.50
CA ILE A 333 -3.82 -16.38 17.77
C ILE A 333 -3.73 -15.78 19.18
N VAL A 334 -4.80 -15.88 19.98
CA VAL A 334 -4.76 -15.55 21.42
C VAL A 334 -4.04 -16.66 22.19
N ARG A 335 -2.71 -16.77 22.02
CA ARG A 335 -1.78 -17.50 22.89
C ARG A 335 -0.43 -16.81 22.96
#